data_AF-A0A2T9Y9Z7-F1
#
_entry.id   AF-A0A2T9Y9Z7-F1
#
_cell.length_a   1.000
_cell.length_b   1.000
_cell.length_c   1.000
_cell.angle_alpha   90.00
_cell.angle_beta   90.00
_cell.angle_gamma   90.00
#
_symmetry.space_group_name_H-M   'P 1'
#
loop_
_entity.id
_entity.type
_entity.pdbx_description
1 polymer ?
#
loop_
_entity_poly.entity_id
_entity_poly.type
_entity_poly.pdbx_seq_one_letter_code
_entity_poly.pdbx_strand_id
1 'polypeptide(L)'
;MLFNDYFMKIIYSNVLKTITPKILVTLGDILSSEWIDENEFLSRVQRFIKILSNSKNPLQFQETHFQNISGNHDIGYGYKTDKNLISRWEKNFGSLNYDFYVDNNGDKVSSADIQYGTDYHHFIFINANNLDSTEYRDSRDLTWNFLNNIVNIHKRYRDTNSIPSILFTHIPLHKPDGYCADGPNTAHTYNGYIIYQNLLSPIVSQYLLRCIKPTLIFTGHDHVGCNYLHQTNMDINIDSEVYQRLLLSYNVSDIDSNNKIKAPILNILDNVNTKTELVLKLFCNSLVEQIDKYSFDWLELFNESHLNPNSKLNSQIKYNSNFCDNAKSKCFITQEVTVRSIMGDYSGAFGVFSFSELKNIKSSSHLLKIKPNSILDYKAFKMKTGLPEIFQLPGLYSSISFKSGNYFYKYQELRFVHHIMARIIFFVSIFLLAGTCLLSLPKRSKKNIKISNLK
;
A
#
# COMPACT_ATOMS: atom_id res chain seq x y z
N MET A 1 10.68 -1.48 -25.86
CA MET A 1 11.12 -2.39 -24.77
C MET A 1 12.53 -2.06 -24.25
N LEU A 2 13.59 -2.02 -25.08
CA LEU A 2 14.97 -1.74 -24.64
C LEU A 2 15.16 -0.44 -23.82
N PHE A 3 14.40 0.60 -24.13
CA PHE A 3 14.49 1.88 -23.41
C PHE A 3 14.03 1.77 -21.96
N ASN A 4 12.87 1.13 -21.71
CA ASN A 4 12.33 0.96 -20.35
C ASN A 4 13.29 0.14 -19.49
N ASP A 5 13.94 -0.87 -20.07
CA ASP A 5 14.93 -1.70 -19.37
C ASP A 5 16.14 -0.88 -18.92
N TYR A 6 16.68 -0.07 -19.83
CA TYR A 6 17.83 0.76 -19.55
C TYR A 6 17.50 1.83 -18.51
N PHE A 7 16.31 2.41 -18.61
CA PHE A 7 15.83 3.42 -17.68
C PHE A 7 15.62 2.84 -16.27
N MET A 8 14.91 1.71 -16.16
CA MET A 8 14.76 0.96 -14.92
C MET A 8 16.10 0.60 -14.30
N LYS A 9 17.04 0.11 -15.12
CA LYS A 9 18.39 -0.23 -14.66
C LYS A 9 19.10 0.98 -14.07
N ILE A 10 19.11 2.12 -14.77
CA ILE A 10 19.74 3.34 -14.26
C ILE A 10 19.13 3.77 -12.91
N ILE A 11 17.80 3.81 -12.81
CA ILE A 11 17.12 4.22 -11.58
C ILE A 11 17.51 3.28 -10.45
N TYR A 12 17.32 1.97 -10.65
CA TYR A 12 17.63 0.95 -9.67
C TYR A 12 19.10 1.03 -9.21
N SER A 13 20.06 1.10 -10.14
CA SER A 13 21.48 1.17 -9.82
C SER A 13 21.84 2.43 -9.04
N ASN A 14 21.24 3.57 -9.36
CA ASN A 14 21.48 4.80 -8.63
C ASN A 14 20.85 4.77 -7.24
N VAL A 15 19.61 4.29 -7.11
CA VAL A 15 18.93 4.14 -5.81
C VAL A 15 19.75 3.23 -4.88
N LEU A 16 20.20 2.07 -5.37
CA LEU A 16 21.02 1.17 -4.56
C LEU A 16 22.35 1.80 -4.12
N LYS A 17 23.03 2.52 -5.02
CA LYS A 17 24.32 3.17 -4.70
C LYS A 17 24.16 4.34 -3.74
N THR A 18 23.08 5.12 -3.87
CA THR A 18 22.89 6.36 -3.11
C THR A 18 22.21 6.12 -1.76
N ILE A 19 21.20 5.24 -1.71
CA ILE A 19 20.42 4.99 -0.50
C ILE A 19 20.97 3.80 0.29
N THR A 20 21.64 2.85 -0.38
CA THR A 20 22.15 1.61 0.24
C THR A 20 21.09 0.94 1.14
N PRO A 21 19.89 0.63 0.61
CA PRO A 21 18.79 0.15 1.42
C PRO A 21 19.10 -1.23 2.00
N LYS A 22 18.67 -1.46 3.24
CA LYS A 22 18.71 -2.78 3.88
C LYS A 22 17.69 -3.73 3.28
N ILE A 23 16.51 -3.24 2.92
CA ILE A 23 15.44 -4.04 2.31
C ILE A 23 14.89 -3.25 1.13
N LEU A 24 14.69 -3.94 0.02
CA LEU A 24 14.03 -3.44 -1.16
C LEU A 24 12.73 -4.22 -1.36
N VAL A 25 11.63 -3.49 -1.57
CA VAL A 25 10.30 -4.08 -1.72
C VAL A 25 9.73 -3.68 -3.08
N THR A 26 9.17 -4.65 -3.81
CA THR A 26 8.26 -4.41 -4.93
C THR A 26 6.83 -4.67 -4.48
N LEU A 27 5.92 -3.79 -4.89
CA LEU A 27 4.52 -3.82 -4.49
C LEU A 27 3.62 -4.32 -5.63
N GLY A 28 4.06 -5.35 -6.36
CA GLY A 28 3.29 -5.98 -7.45
C GLY A 28 3.33 -5.29 -8.80
N ASP A 29 2.61 -5.89 -9.74
CA ASP A 29 2.55 -5.57 -11.17
C ASP A 29 3.93 -5.47 -11.81
N ILE A 30 4.72 -6.53 -11.59
CA ILE A 30 6.11 -6.57 -12.04
C ILE A 30 6.18 -6.84 -13.55
N LEU A 31 5.44 -7.84 -14.04
CA LEU A 31 5.60 -8.36 -15.41
C LEU A 31 4.35 -8.27 -16.30
N SER A 32 3.19 -8.01 -15.71
CA SER A 32 1.87 -8.13 -16.35
C SER A 32 1.74 -9.44 -17.13
N SER A 33 1.63 -10.53 -16.37
CA SER A 33 1.74 -11.89 -16.85
C SER A 33 0.45 -12.69 -16.89
N GLU A 34 -0.63 -12.23 -16.28
CA GLU A 34 -1.88 -12.99 -16.14
C GLU A 34 -2.50 -13.46 -17.48
N TRP A 35 -2.11 -12.85 -18.61
CA TRP A 35 -2.54 -13.20 -19.97
C TRP A 35 -1.49 -13.87 -20.86
N ILE A 36 -0.27 -14.12 -20.38
CA ILE A 36 0.83 -14.66 -21.19
C ILE A 36 1.13 -16.13 -20.85
N ASP A 37 1.67 -16.87 -21.82
CA ASP A 37 2.11 -18.25 -21.61
C ASP A 37 3.40 -18.35 -20.77
N GLU A 38 3.78 -19.58 -20.42
CA GLU A 38 4.96 -19.84 -19.59
C GLU A 38 6.28 -19.42 -20.25
N ASN A 39 6.40 -19.54 -21.57
CA ASN A 39 7.64 -19.19 -22.29
C ASN A 39 7.88 -17.68 -22.27
N GLU A 40 6.85 -16.90 -22.59
CA GLU A 40 6.90 -15.44 -22.51
C GLU A 40 7.08 -14.98 -21.06
N PHE A 41 6.42 -15.62 -20.09
CA PHE A 41 6.63 -15.34 -18.67
C PHE A 41 8.10 -15.53 -18.26
N LEU A 42 8.71 -16.68 -18.57
CA LEU A 42 10.11 -16.95 -18.22
C LEU A 42 11.08 -15.99 -18.93
N SER A 43 10.81 -15.63 -20.19
CA SER A 43 11.57 -14.61 -20.92
C SER A 43 11.53 -13.24 -20.21
N ARG A 44 10.35 -12.83 -19.72
CA ARG A 44 10.18 -11.59 -18.95
C ARG A 44 10.85 -11.64 -17.58
N VAL A 45 10.80 -12.77 -16.87
CA VAL A 45 11.54 -12.98 -15.62
C VAL A 45 13.04 -12.82 -15.86
N GLN A 46 13.60 -13.49 -16.88
CA GLN A 46 15.03 -13.37 -17.21
C GLN A 46 15.42 -11.92 -17.54
N ARG A 47 14.56 -11.20 -18.28
CA ARG A 47 14.75 -9.78 -18.59
C ARG A 47 14.73 -8.92 -17.33
N PHE A 48 13.78 -9.14 -16.43
CA PHE A 48 13.68 -8.41 -15.15
C PHE A 48 14.92 -8.64 -14.27
N ILE A 49 15.33 -9.90 -14.09
CA ILE A 49 16.55 -10.24 -13.35
C ILE A 49 17.76 -9.55 -13.99
N LYS A 50 17.87 -9.50 -15.33
CA LYS A 50 18.97 -8.82 -16.04
C LYS A 50 19.00 -7.30 -15.82
N ILE A 51 17.84 -6.67 -15.64
CA ILE A 51 17.74 -5.25 -15.30
C ILE A 51 18.30 -5.00 -13.90
N LEU A 52 17.91 -5.83 -12.92
CA LEU A 52 18.25 -5.63 -11.52
C LEU A 52 19.60 -6.23 -11.09
N SER A 53 20.12 -7.20 -11.83
CA SER A 53 21.49 -7.68 -11.67
C SER A 53 22.44 -6.66 -12.30
N ASN A 54 22.96 -5.76 -11.48
CA ASN A 54 24.11 -4.93 -11.84
C ASN A 54 25.40 -5.74 -12.08
N SER A 55 25.33 -7.08 -11.97
CA SER A 55 26.42 -8.04 -12.05
C SER A 55 26.27 -8.92 -13.28
N LYS A 56 27.40 -9.39 -13.84
CA LYS A 56 27.45 -10.41 -14.89
C LYS A 56 26.93 -11.78 -14.43
N ASN A 57 26.54 -11.92 -13.15
CA ASN A 57 26.06 -13.16 -12.57
C ASN A 57 24.63 -13.01 -12.00
N PRO A 58 23.59 -13.44 -12.72
CA PRO A 58 22.19 -13.31 -12.30
C PRO A 58 21.85 -14.09 -11.02
N LEU A 59 22.69 -15.05 -10.62
CA LEU A 59 22.56 -15.80 -9.35
C LEU A 59 22.96 -15.00 -8.11
N GLN A 60 23.48 -13.78 -8.28
CA GLN A 60 23.87 -12.88 -7.18
C GLN A 60 22.78 -11.88 -6.81
N PHE A 61 21.56 -12.07 -7.33
CA PHE A 61 20.36 -11.50 -6.76
C PHE A 61 20.18 -12.12 -5.38
N GLN A 62 20.89 -11.58 -4.37
CA GLN A 62 20.78 -12.07 -3.00
C GLN A 62 19.34 -11.84 -2.55
N GLU A 63 18.57 -12.93 -2.62
CA GLU A 63 17.16 -13.07 -2.23
C GLU A 63 16.85 -12.48 -0.85
N THR A 64 17.87 -12.34 0.00
CA THR A 64 17.73 -11.83 1.37
C THR A 64 17.23 -10.38 1.45
N HIS A 65 17.51 -9.52 0.45
CA HIS A 65 17.16 -8.10 0.51
C HIS A 65 15.96 -7.70 -0.36
N PHE A 66 15.53 -8.54 -1.32
CA PHE A 66 14.48 -8.17 -2.30
C PHE A 66 13.17 -8.88 -2.01
N GLN A 67 12.15 -8.14 -1.60
CA GLN A 67 10.83 -8.68 -1.22
C GLN A 67 9.82 -8.34 -2.30
N ASN A 68 9.03 -9.33 -2.71
CA ASN A 68 8.04 -9.17 -3.76
C ASN A 68 6.63 -9.46 -3.25
N ILE A 69 5.68 -8.73 -3.80
CA ILE A 69 4.25 -9.02 -3.67
C ILE A 69 3.71 -9.16 -5.07
N SER A 70 2.75 -10.05 -5.28
CA SER A 70 2.07 -10.17 -6.56
C SER A 70 1.03 -9.07 -6.73
N GLY A 71 0.99 -8.48 -7.93
CA GLY A 71 -0.11 -7.62 -8.33
C GLY A 71 -1.18 -8.37 -9.12
N ASN A 72 -2.28 -7.66 -9.41
CA ASN A 72 -3.39 -8.23 -10.15
C ASN A 72 -3.00 -8.54 -11.60
N HIS A 73 -2.04 -7.81 -12.17
CA HIS A 73 -1.49 -8.14 -13.47
C HIS A 73 -0.48 -9.28 -13.40
N ASP A 74 0.02 -9.66 -12.22
CA ASP A 74 0.95 -10.79 -12.14
C ASP A 74 0.22 -12.13 -12.08
N ILE A 75 -0.81 -12.25 -11.25
CA ILE A 75 -1.53 -13.51 -11.01
C ILE A 75 -3.04 -13.45 -11.26
N GLY A 76 -3.57 -12.33 -11.76
CA GLY A 76 -5.01 -12.12 -11.96
C GLY A 76 -5.75 -11.73 -10.68
N TYR A 77 -6.96 -11.18 -10.82
CA TYR A 77 -7.93 -11.01 -9.73
C TYR A 77 -8.65 -12.33 -9.40
N GLY A 78 -9.58 -12.29 -8.43
CA GLY A 78 -10.35 -13.43 -7.95
C GLY A 78 -11.01 -14.33 -9.01
N TYR A 79 -11.44 -13.78 -10.16
CA TYR A 79 -12.01 -14.59 -11.24
C TYR A 79 -10.98 -15.32 -12.12
N LYS A 80 -9.71 -14.93 -12.06
CA LYS A 80 -8.69 -15.33 -13.04
C LYS A 80 -7.53 -16.10 -12.41
N THR A 81 -7.21 -15.83 -11.15
CA THR A 81 -6.11 -16.53 -10.48
C THR A 81 -6.35 -18.03 -10.47
N ASP A 82 -5.30 -18.78 -10.82
CA ASP A 82 -5.30 -20.22 -10.77
C ASP A 82 -3.97 -20.76 -10.23
N LYS A 83 -3.92 -22.08 -10.05
CA LYS A 83 -2.73 -22.78 -9.55
C LYS A 83 -1.47 -22.55 -10.40
N ASN A 84 -1.61 -22.45 -11.72
CA ASN A 84 -0.47 -22.31 -12.63
C ASN A 84 0.13 -20.90 -12.54
N LEU A 85 -0.71 -19.87 -12.52
CA LEU A 85 -0.30 -18.47 -12.33
C LEU A 85 0.41 -18.29 -10.99
N ILE A 86 -0.11 -18.90 -9.93
CA ILE A 86 0.52 -18.88 -8.60
C ILE A 86 1.85 -19.63 -8.60
N SER A 87 1.86 -20.87 -9.10
CA SER A 87 3.06 -21.72 -9.03
C SER A 87 4.25 -21.12 -9.77
N ARG A 88 4.02 -20.54 -10.96
CA ARG A 88 5.08 -19.89 -11.73
C ARG A 88 5.53 -18.58 -11.08
N TRP A 89 4.63 -17.84 -10.42
CA TRP A 89 5.00 -16.68 -9.62
C TRP A 89 5.91 -17.10 -8.45
N GLU A 90 5.46 -18.04 -7.62
CA GLU A 90 6.18 -18.42 -6.40
C GLU A 90 7.57 -19.00 -6.69
N LYS A 91 7.69 -19.76 -7.78
CA LYS A 91 8.97 -20.29 -8.26
C LYS A 91 10.01 -19.21 -8.60
N ASN A 92 9.59 -18.00 -8.96
CA ASN A 92 10.49 -16.95 -9.46
C ASN A 92 10.57 -15.71 -8.56
N PHE A 93 9.53 -15.45 -7.75
CA PHE A 93 9.42 -14.23 -6.94
C PHE A 93 9.23 -14.48 -5.45
N GLY A 94 9.07 -15.74 -5.03
CA GLY A 94 8.83 -16.13 -3.63
C GLY A 94 7.35 -16.30 -3.29
N SER A 95 7.09 -16.77 -2.07
CA SER A 95 5.74 -17.06 -1.58
C SER A 95 4.79 -15.88 -1.69
N LEU A 96 3.50 -16.18 -1.90
CA LEU A 96 2.46 -15.15 -1.96
C LEU A 96 2.14 -14.47 -0.62
N ASN A 97 2.36 -15.20 0.48
CA ASN A 97 2.16 -14.72 1.85
C ASN A 97 3.37 -15.10 2.69
N TYR A 98 3.97 -14.14 3.38
CA TYR A 98 5.12 -14.37 4.25
C TYR A 98 5.34 -13.18 5.20
N ASP A 99 6.04 -13.43 6.29
CA ASP A 99 6.43 -12.44 7.27
C ASP A 99 7.87 -12.66 7.75
N PHE A 100 8.45 -11.61 8.31
CA PHE A 100 9.70 -11.68 9.06
C PHE A 100 9.82 -10.48 9.99
N TYR A 101 10.77 -10.54 10.91
CA TYR A 101 11.05 -9.46 11.84
C TYR A 101 12.27 -8.68 11.38
N VAL A 102 12.28 -7.39 11.69
CA VAL A 102 13.38 -6.48 11.38
C VAL A 102 13.81 -5.80 12.68
N ASP A 103 15.10 -5.85 12.98
CA ASP A 103 15.66 -5.16 14.15
C ASP A 103 15.87 -3.65 13.88
N ASN A 104 16.35 -2.93 14.89
CA ASN A 104 16.63 -1.50 14.78
C ASN A 104 17.80 -1.16 13.84
N ASN A 105 18.62 -2.14 13.44
CA ASN A 105 19.68 -1.96 12.45
C ASN A 105 19.16 -2.16 11.01
N GLY A 106 17.90 -2.58 10.87
CA GLY A 106 17.27 -2.90 9.59
C GLY A 106 17.61 -4.31 9.09
N ASP A 107 18.16 -5.17 9.94
CA ASP A 107 18.54 -6.52 9.58
C ASP A 107 17.37 -7.49 9.86
N LYS A 108 17.20 -8.48 8.96
CA LYS A 108 16.15 -9.50 9.10
C LYS A 108 16.50 -10.48 10.22
N VAL A 109 15.50 -10.80 11.03
CA VAL A 109 15.63 -11.69 12.19
C VAL A 109 14.59 -12.81 12.11
N SER A 110 15.02 -14.03 12.47
CA SER A 110 14.12 -15.18 12.54
C SER A 110 13.17 -15.05 13.72
N SER A 111 11.96 -15.59 13.58
CA SER A 111 10.97 -15.60 14.66
C SER A 111 11.42 -16.36 15.91
N ALA A 112 12.34 -17.33 15.74
CA ALA A 112 12.97 -18.06 16.84
C ALA A 112 13.91 -17.21 17.69
N ASP A 113 14.48 -16.13 17.12
CA ASP A 113 15.46 -15.27 17.78
C ASP A 113 14.80 -14.05 18.47
N ILE A 114 13.47 -13.95 18.40
CA ILE A 114 12.72 -12.87 19.04
C ILE A 114 12.77 -13.04 20.55
N GLN A 115 13.52 -12.16 21.21
CA GLN A 115 13.54 -12.07 22.66
C GLN A 115 12.48 -11.06 23.14
N TYR A 116 11.69 -11.44 24.14
CA TYR A 116 10.70 -10.53 24.73
C TYR A 116 11.37 -9.26 25.27
N GLY A 117 10.82 -8.09 24.92
CA GLY A 117 11.35 -6.79 25.37
C GLY A 117 12.47 -6.23 24.50
N THR A 118 12.75 -6.83 23.35
CA THR A 118 13.61 -6.24 22.30
C THR A 118 12.77 -5.56 21.23
N ASP A 119 13.36 -4.53 20.64
CA ASP A 119 12.72 -3.53 19.78
C ASP A 119 12.77 -4.00 18.30
N TYR A 120 11.78 -4.82 17.90
CA TYR A 120 11.62 -5.31 16.52
C TYR A 120 10.44 -4.64 15.80
N HIS A 121 10.41 -4.79 14.47
CA HIS A 121 9.25 -4.53 13.63
C HIS A 121 8.83 -5.81 12.90
N HIS A 122 7.55 -6.10 12.87
CA HIS A 122 7.01 -7.26 12.17
C HIS A 122 6.56 -6.86 10.76
N PHE A 123 7.27 -7.32 9.73
CA PHE A 123 6.95 -7.02 8.34
C PHE A 123 6.08 -8.15 7.79
N ILE A 124 4.91 -7.81 7.25
CA ILE A 124 3.89 -8.77 6.82
C ILE A 124 3.57 -8.50 5.35
N PHE A 125 3.68 -9.51 4.49
CA PHE A 125 3.41 -9.43 3.06
C PHE A 125 2.26 -10.35 2.71
N ILE A 126 1.21 -9.81 2.06
CA ILE A 126 -0.01 -10.58 1.75
C ILE A 126 -0.41 -10.49 0.29
N ASN A 127 -0.95 -11.59 -0.23
CA ASN A 127 -1.64 -11.65 -1.50
C ASN A 127 -3.03 -11.02 -1.39
N ALA A 128 -3.19 -9.80 -1.89
CA ALA A 128 -4.49 -9.13 -1.94
C ALA A 128 -5.39 -9.61 -3.09
N ASN A 129 -4.84 -10.24 -4.14
CA ASN A 129 -5.57 -10.48 -5.38
C ASN A 129 -6.74 -11.46 -5.24
N ASN A 130 -6.70 -12.29 -4.18
CA ASN A 130 -7.72 -13.28 -3.83
C ASN A 130 -8.20 -13.13 -2.38
N LEU A 131 -7.94 -11.99 -1.75
CA LEU A 131 -8.32 -11.76 -0.35
C LEU A 131 -9.84 -11.54 -0.22
N ASP A 132 -10.39 -10.75 -1.15
CA ASP A 132 -11.83 -10.66 -1.44
C ASP A 132 -12.35 -11.90 -2.19
N SER A 133 -13.59 -11.86 -2.67
CA SER A 133 -14.26 -12.98 -3.35
C SER A 133 -13.45 -13.54 -4.55
N THR A 134 -13.17 -14.84 -4.52
CA THR A 134 -12.36 -15.53 -5.53
C THR A 134 -13.02 -16.84 -5.99
N GLU A 135 -12.74 -17.23 -7.23
CA GLU A 135 -13.08 -18.56 -7.74
C GLU A 135 -12.11 -19.62 -7.18
N TYR A 136 -10.81 -19.31 -7.13
CA TYR A 136 -9.78 -20.22 -6.63
C TYR A 136 -9.64 -20.15 -5.10
N ARG A 137 -10.52 -20.87 -4.40
CA ARG A 137 -10.65 -20.84 -2.93
C ARG A 137 -9.37 -21.21 -2.18
N ASP A 138 -8.61 -22.19 -2.67
CA ASP A 138 -7.37 -22.63 -2.01
C ASP A 138 -6.39 -21.48 -1.75
N SER A 139 -6.22 -20.55 -2.70
CA SER A 139 -5.34 -19.38 -2.52
C SER A 139 -5.87 -18.40 -1.46
N ARG A 140 -7.19 -18.23 -1.42
CA ARG A 140 -7.85 -17.39 -0.41
C ARG A 140 -7.72 -18.00 0.97
N ASP A 141 -7.98 -19.29 1.12
CA ASP A 141 -7.90 -20.00 2.40
C ASP A 141 -6.47 -19.97 2.94
N LEU A 142 -5.46 -20.16 2.09
CA LEU A 142 -4.06 -20.02 2.48
C LEU A 142 -3.74 -18.62 3.01
N THR A 143 -4.26 -17.57 2.36
CA THR A 143 -4.06 -16.18 2.77
C THR A 143 -4.78 -15.87 4.09
N TRP A 144 -6.02 -16.30 4.26
CA TRP A 144 -6.78 -16.11 5.50
C TRP A 144 -6.23 -16.92 6.68
N ASN A 145 -5.76 -18.14 6.44
CA ASN A 145 -5.06 -18.94 7.46
C ASN A 145 -3.76 -18.27 7.89
N PHE A 146 -3.01 -17.69 6.95
CA PHE A 146 -1.83 -16.88 7.26
C PHE A 146 -2.19 -15.67 8.13
N LEU A 147 -3.20 -14.89 7.76
CA LEU A 147 -3.67 -13.75 8.55
C LEU A 147 -4.11 -14.16 9.96
N ASN A 148 -4.86 -15.26 10.10
CA ASN A 148 -5.26 -15.80 11.40
C ASN A 148 -4.06 -16.18 12.27
N ASN A 149 -3.00 -16.75 11.67
CA ASN A 149 -1.75 -17.05 12.38
C ASN A 149 -1.06 -15.77 12.88
N ILE A 150 -1.02 -14.71 12.06
CA ILE A 150 -0.50 -13.39 12.44
C ILE A 150 -1.29 -12.81 13.61
N VAL A 151 -2.62 -12.86 13.57
CA VAL A 151 -3.48 -12.42 14.69
C VAL A 151 -3.13 -13.18 15.97
N ASN A 152 -2.94 -14.51 15.88
CA ASN A 152 -2.59 -15.34 17.03
C ASN A 152 -1.17 -15.09 17.56
N ILE A 153 -0.22 -14.77 16.68
CA ILE A 153 1.12 -14.30 17.05
C ILE A 153 1.00 -12.97 17.81
N HIS A 154 0.27 -12.00 17.27
CA HIS A 154 0.10 -10.68 17.89
C HIS A 154 -0.55 -10.75 19.28
N LYS A 155 -1.53 -11.65 19.49
CA LYS A 155 -2.17 -11.88 20.80
C LYS A 155 -1.19 -12.36 21.88
N ARG A 156 -0.08 -13.02 21.52
CA ARG A 156 0.91 -13.54 22.48
C ARG A 156 1.79 -12.43 23.06
N TYR A 157 1.90 -11.28 22.40
CA TYR A 157 2.62 -10.12 22.91
C TYR A 157 1.70 -9.32 23.84
N ARG A 158 2.12 -9.06 25.09
CA ARG A 158 1.33 -8.29 26.06
C ARG A 158 0.99 -6.90 25.50
N ASP A 159 -0.24 -6.42 25.75
CA ASP A 159 -0.77 -5.13 25.26
C ASP A 159 0.12 -3.91 25.55
N THR A 160 1.05 -3.99 26.50
CA THR A 160 1.96 -2.89 26.86
C THR A 160 3.26 -2.84 26.04
N ASN A 161 3.62 -3.93 25.34
CA ASN A 161 4.85 -4.07 24.54
C ASN A 161 4.55 -4.74 23.17
N SER A 162 3.56 -4.24 22.44
CA SER A 162 3.23 -4.77 21.10
C SER A 162 4.35 -4.43 20.10
N ILE A 163 4.89 -5.44 19.42
CA ILE A 163 5.80 -5.26 18.29
C ILE A 163 5.06 -4.51 17.17
N PRO A 164 5.52 -3.33 16.71
CA PRO A 164 4.90 -2.62 15.61
C PRO A 164 4.90 -3.47 14.34
N SER A 165 3.75 -3.57 13.67
CA SER A 165 3.64 -4.29 12.40
C SER A 165 3.53 -3.33 11.22
N ILE A 166 4.19 -3.72 10.12
CA ILE A 166 4.17 -3.01 8.83
C ILE A 166 3.62 -3.98 7.80
N LEU A 167 2.45 -3.65 7.26
CA LEU A 167 1.77 -4.47 6.27
C LEU A 167 2.11 -3.99 4.86
N PHE A 168 2.43 -4.93 4.00
CA PHE A 168 2.64 -4.69 2.59
C PHE A 168 1.62 -5.51 1.80
N THR A 169 0.97 -4.86 0.84
CA THR A 169 0.03 -5.52 -0.06
C THR A 169 -0.05 -4.79 -1.39
N HIS A 170 -0.53 -5.42 -2.46
CA HIS A 170 -0.65 -4.73 -3.74
C HIS A 170 -1.90 -3.84 -3.78
N ILE A 171 -3.08 -4.39 -3.50
CA ILE A 171 -4.36 -3.66 -3.59
C ILE A 171 -4.55 -2.81 -2.30
N PRO A 172 -4.74 -1.49 -2.41
CA PRO A 172 -4.98 -0.60 -1.28
C PRO A 172 -6.22 -0.97 -0.47
N LEU A 173 -6.25 -0.61 0.82
CA LEU A 173 -7.45 -0.79 1.64
C LEU A 173 -8.57 0.15 1.18
N HIS A 174 -9.81 -0.19 1.53
CA HIS A 174 -10.99 0.63 1.29
C HIS A 174 -10.82 2.05 1.87
N LYS A 175 -11.21 3.05 1.09
CA LYS A 175 -11.20 4.48 1.45
C LYS A 175 -12.46 5.12 0.88
N PRO A 176 -13.09 6.09 1.55
CA PRO A 176 -14.23 6.78 0.99
C PRO A 176 -13.86 7.52 -0.31
N ASP A 177 -14.85 7.72 -1.17
CA ASP A 177 -14.68 8.50 -2.40
C ASP A 177 -14.22 9.94 -2.10
N GLY A 178 -13.43 10.52 -3.01
CA GLY A 178 -12.89 11.88 -2.92
C GLY A 178 -11.62 12.06 -2.09
N TYR A 179 -11.07 11.01 -1.46
CA TYR A 179 -9.80 11.08 -0.71
C TYR A 179 -8.56 10.75 -1.56
N CYS A 180 -8.70 9.84 -2.52
CA CYS A 180 -7.66 9.48 -3.49
C CYS A 180 -8.06 9.94 -4.91
N ALA A 181 -7.21 9.65 -5.91
CA ALA A 181 -7.51 10.01 -7.30
C ALA A 181 -8.82 9.38 -7.78
N ASP A 182 -9.01 8.10 -7.47
CA ASP A 182 -10.21 7.33 -7.77
C ASP A 182 -10.90 6.85 -6.48
N GLY A 183 -12.23 6.86 -6.46
CA GLY A 183 -13.04 6.25 -5.41
C GLY A 183 -13.21 4.74 -5.57
N PRO A 184 -13.80 4.03 -4.58
CA PRO A 184 -14.01 2.59 -4.65
C PRO A 184 -14.76 2.16 -5.91
N ASN A 185 -14.20 1.20 -6.65
CA ASN A 185 -14.79 0.63 -7.86
C ASN A 185 -14.44 -0.86 -7.95
N THR A 186 -15.48 -1.69 -8.01
CA THR A 186 -15.36 -3.15 -8.04
C THR A 186 -16.34 -3.73 -9.05
N ALA A 187 -15.88 -4.68 -9.85
CA ALA A 187 -16.69 -5.44 -10.81
C ALA A 187 -16.66 -6.93 -10.47
N HIS A 188 -17.81 -7.60 -10.59
CA HIS A 188 -17.97 -9.01 -10.25
C HIS A 188 -18.48 -9.84 -11.43
N THR A 189 -18.13 -11.13 -11.44
CA THR A 189 -18.80 -12.13 -12.28
C THR A 189 -20.24 -12.35 -11.81
N TYR A 190 -21.04 -13.07 -12.60
CA TYR A 190 -22.39 -13.50 -12.18
C TYR A 190 -22.37 -14.29 -10.86
N ASN A 191 -21.29 -15.03 -10.59
CA ASN A 191 -21.10 -15.80 -9.37
C ASN A 191 -20.47 -14.99 -8.22
N GLY A 192 -20.28 -13.68 -8.39
CA GLY A 192 -19.77 -12.78 -7.36
C GLY A 192 -18.24 -12.72 -7.23
N TYR A 193 -17.47 -13.35 -8.13
CA TYR A 193 -16.00 -13.30 -8.10
C TYR A 193 -15.46 -11.98 -8.63
N ILE A 194 -14.40 -11.46 -8.04
CA ILE A 194 -13.82 -10.17 -8.44
C ILE A 194 -13.21 -10.26 -9.84
N ILE A 195 -13.77 -9.50 -10.78
CA ILE A 195 -13.19 -9.27 -12.12
C ILE A 195 -12.13 -8.17 -12.05
N TYR A 196 -12.44 -7.14 -11.27
CA TYR A 196 -11.62 -5.95 -11.08
C TYR A 196 -11.97 -5.31 -9.75
N GLN A 197 -10.98 -4.80 -9.03
CA GLN A 197 -11.17 -3.91 -7.89
C GLN A 197 -9.97 -2.98 -7.76
N ASN A 198 -10.21 -1.71 -7.46
CA ASN A 198 -9.14 -0.76 -7.18
C ASN A 198 -8.76 -0.67 -5.70
N LEU A 199 -9.68 -1.02 -4.81
CA LEU A 199 -9.50 -1.08 -3.36
C LEU A 199 -10.05 -2.42 -2.85
N LEU A 200 -9.51 -2.92 -1.74
CA LEU A 200 -10.08 -4.05 -1.01
C LEU A 200 -11.49 -3.69 -0.51
N SER A 201 -12.34 -4.70 -0.28
CA SER A 201 -13.67 -4.45 0.29
C SER A 201 -13.60 -3.80 1.67
N PRO A 202 -14.66 -3.08 2.09
CA PRO A 202 -14.73 -2.50 3.44
C PRO A 202 -14.52 -3.53 4.55
N ILE A 203 -15.11 -4.72 4.43
CA ILE A 203 -15.05 -5.73 5.50
C ILE A 203 -13.66 -6.34 5.65
N VAL A 204 -12.98 -6.61 4.53
CA VAL A 204 -11.58 -7.08 4.54
C VAL A 204 -10.66 -6.01 5.11
N SER A 205 -10.87 -4.74 4.72
CA SER A 205 -10.11 -3.61 5.26
C SER A 205 -10.29 -3.49 6.77
N GLN A 206 -11.51 -3.68 7.28
CA GLN A 206 -11.78 -3.68 8.72
C GLN A 206 -11.11 -4.85 9.45
N TYR A 207 -11.05 -6.03 8.84
CA TYR A 207 -10.30 -7.15 9.42
C TYR A 207 -8.81 -6.81 9.55
N LEU A 208 -8.19 -6.28 8.49
CA LEU A 208 -6.78 -5.87 8.54
C LEU A 208 -6.54 -4.78 9.61
N LEU A 209 -7.38 -3.74 9.66
CA LEU A 209 -7.23 -2.64 10.61
C LEU A 209 -7.48 -3.04 12.07
N ARG A 210 -8.50 -3.87 12.34
CA ARG A 210 -8.93 -4.20 13.71
C ARG A 210 -8.26 -5.45 14.28
N CYS A 211 -7.91 -6.41 13.44
CA CYS A 211 -7.37 -7.70 13.86
C CYS A 211 -5.85 -7.78 13.70
N ILE A 212 -5.31 -7.33 12.56
CA ILE A 212 -3.85 -7.28 12.35
C ILE A 212 -3.24 -6.06 13.06
N LYS A 213 -3.98 -4.94 13.07
CA LYS A 213 -3.59 -3.65 13.70
C LYS A 213 -2.22 -3.13 13.21
N PRO A 214 -2.03 -2.97 11.89
CA PRO A 214 -0.78 -2.46 11.35
C PRO A 214 -0.53 -1.01 11.77
N THR A 215 0.71 -0.69 12.12
CA THR A 215 1.14 0.70 12.35
C THR A 215 1.23 1.47 11.04
N LEU A 216 1.69 0.80 9.99
CA LEU A 216 1.90 1.36 8.65
C LEU A 216 1.50 0.32 7.61
N ILE A 217 0.90 0.80 6.52
CA ILE A 217 0.55 -0.02 5.36
C ILE A 217 1.21 0.58 4.12
N PHE A 218 1.88 -0.24 3.32
CA PHE A 218 2.38 0.12 2.00
C PHE A 218 1.63 -0.63 0.92
N THR A 219 1.06 0.12 -0.03
CA THR A 219 0.26 -0.43 -1.13
C THR A 219 0.74 0.01 -2.51
N GLY A 220 0.40 -0.75 -3.54
CA GLY A 220 0.70 -0.46 -4.94
C GLY A 220 -0.59 -0.16 -5.71
N HIS A 221 -0.74 -0.76 -6.90
CA HIS A 221 -1.93 -0.71 -7.75
C HIS A 221 -2.25 0.66 -8.39
N ASP A 222 -2.43 1.72 -7.59
CA ASP A 222 -2.74 3.05 -8.09
C ASP A 222 -1.46 3.74 -8.61
N HIS A 223 -1.38 3.94 -9.92
CA HIS A 223 -0.25 4.61 -10.57
C HIS A 223 -0.12 6.10 -10.19
N VAL A 224 -1.19 6.70 -9.64
CA VAL A 224 -1.23 8.05 -9.11
C VAL A 224 -0.87 8.07 -7.62
N GLY A 225 -0.93 6.97 -6.89
CA GLY A 225 -0.61 6.90 -5.47
C GLY A 225 -1.48 7.78 -4.57
N CYS A 226 -1.53 7.44 -3.29
CA CYS A 226 -2.41 8.04 -2.32
C CYS A 226 -1.86 7.87 -0.90
N ASN A 227 -1.99 8.90 -0.07
CA ASN A 227 -1.65 8.79 1.35
C ASN A 227 -2.92 8.97 2.15
N TYR A 228 -3.26 7.98 2.97
CA TYR A 228 -4.50 7.98 3.74
C TYR A 228 -4.24 7.59 5.17
N LEU A 229 -4.96 8.22 6.10
CA LEU A 229 -4.87 7.91 7.52
C LEU A 229 -6.15 7.21 7.96
N HIS A 230 -6.04 5.93 8.25
CA HIS A 230 -7.15 5.16 8.80
C HIS A 230 -7.30 5.45 10.28
N GLN A 231 -8.52 5.83 10.68
CA GLN A 231 -8.92 5.94 12.07
C GLN A 231 -9.81 4.75 12.41
N THR A 232 -9.32 3.89 13.29
CA THR A 232 -10.04 2.68 13.69
C THR A 232 -10.47 2.83 15.14
N ASN A 233 -11.76 3.07 15.36
CA ASN A 233 -12.30 3.12 16.71
C ASN A 233 -12.50 1.69 17.24
N MET A 234 -11.72 1.30 18.25
CA MET A 234 -11.85 -0.02 18.88
C MET A 234 -13.01 -0.07 19.88
N ASP A 235 -13.52 1.08 20.33
CA ASP A 235 -14.72 1.16 21.14
C ASP A 235 -15.96 1.21 20.25
N ILE A 236 -16.49 0.03 19.99
CA ILE A 236 -17.67 -0.17 19.17
C ILE A 236 -18.89 0.34 19.94
N ASN A 237 -19.67 1.22 19.32
CA ASN A 237 -20.98 1.60 19.85
C ASN A 237 -21.96 0.51 19.48
N ILE A 238 -22.34 -0.31 20.45
CA ILE A 238 -23.10 -1.53 20.20
C ILE A 238 -24.58 -1.17 20.22
N ASP A 239 -25.19 -1.07 19.03
CA ASP A 239 -26.64 -1.16 18.90
C ASP A 239 -27.09 -2.54 19.37
N SER A 240 -28.11 -2.58 20.24
CA SER A 240 -28.66 -3.83 20.76
C SER A 240 -29.17 -4.76 19.66
N GLU A 241 -29.70 -4.27 18.54
CA GLU A 241 -30.35 -5.15 17.56
C GLU A 241 -29.32 -5.89 16.68
N VAL A 242 -28.41 -5.15 16.03
CA VAL A 242 -27.36 -5.71 15.16
C VAL A 242 -26.45 -6.67 15.94
N TYR A 243 -26.11 -6.30 17.18
CA TYR A 243 -25.33 -7.13 18.08
C TYR A 243 -26.02 -8.47 18.38
N GLN A 244 -27.32 -8.45 18.68
CA GLN A 244 -28.07 -9.67 18.95
C GLN A 244 -28.19 -10.55 17.70
N ARG A 245 -28.42 -9.96 16.52
CA ARG A 245 -28.42 -10.71 15.25
C ARG A 245 -27.10 -11.43 15.02
N LEU A 246 -25.97 -10.75 15.25
CA LEU A 246 -24.63 -11.35 15.12
C LEU A 246 -24.36 -12.42 16.18
N LEU A 247 -24.72 -12.21 17.44
CA LEU A 247 -24.52 -13.27 18.44
C LEU A 247 -25.33 -14.54 18.10
N LEU A 248 -26.58 -14.37 17.70
CA LEU A 248 -27.44 -15.48 17.26
C LEU A 248 -26.86 -16.18 16.02
N SER A 249 -26.35 -15.42 15.05
CA SER A 249 -25.81 -15.98 13.81
C SER A 249 -24.52 -16.79 14.01
N TYR A 250 -23.84 -16.58 15.14
CA TYR A 250 -22.68 -17.34 15.60
C TYR A 250 -23.02 -18.36 16.72
N ASN A 251 -24.31 -18.60 16.99
CA ASN A 251 -24.79 -19.50 18.07
C ASN A 251 -24.23 -19.16 19.46
N VAL A 252 -24.02 -17.87 19.75
CA VAL A 252 -23.63 -17.39 21.08
C VAL A 252 -24.91 -17.11 21.87
N SER A 253 -25.22 -17.95 22.86
CA SER A 253 -26.35 -17.70 23.78
C SER A 253 -26.01 -16.57 24.75
N ASP A 254 -26.98 -15.69 24.95
CA ASP A 254 -26.85 -14.43 25.69
C ASP A 254 -26.23 -14.58 27.08
N ILE A 255 -25.59 -13.49 27.52
CA ILE A 255 -24.90 -13.34 28.80
C ILE A 255 -25.83 -13.70 29.97
N ASP A 256 -25.49 -14.68 30.82
CA ASP A 256 -26.23 -14.93 32.06
C ASP A 256 -26.19 -13.66 32.94
N SER A 257 -27.23 -13.45 33.76
CA SER A 257 -27.38 -12.43 34.81
C SER A 257 -26.14 -12.19 35.71
N ASN A 258 -25.13 -13.06 35.64
CA ASN A 258 -23.83 -12.97 36.31
C ASN A 258 -22.65 -12.53 35.39
N ASN A 259 -22.90 -11.97 34.20
CA ASN A 259 -21.87 -11.56 33.23
C ASN A 259 -20.94 -12.68 32.73
N LYS A 260 -21.37 -13.94 32.78
CA LYS A 260 -20.60 -15.07 32.21
C LYS A 260 -21.17 -15.47 30.85
N ILE A 261 -20.38 -15.28 29.79
CA ILE A 261 -20.72 -15.73 28.44
C ILE A 261 -20.52 -17.25 28.38
N LYS A 262 -21.58 -18.00 28.05
CA LYS A 262 -21.47 -19.42 27.66
C LYS A 262 -21.65 -19.50 26.15
N ALA A 263 -20.57 -19.72 25.42
CA ALA A 263 -20.66 -20.07 24.00
C ALA A 263 -20.12 -21.49 23.78
N PRO A 264 -20.88 -22.38 23.13
CA PRO A 264 -20.43 -23.75 22.88
C PRO A 264 -19.31 -23.86 21.83
N ILE A 265 -19.03 -22.79 21.05
CA ILE A 265 -18.14 -22.89 19.88
C ILE A 265 -16.68 -22.54 20.15
N LEU A 266 -16.30 -21.91 21.27
CA LEU A 266 -14.89 -21.59 21.50
C LEU A 266 -14.54 -21.50 22.99
N ASN A 267 -13.54 -22.28 23.42
CA ASN A 267 -12.73 -22.04 24.63
C ASN A 267 -11.98 -20.67 24.60
N ILE A 268 -12.30 -19.77 23.65
CA ILE A 268 -11.66 -18.46 23.40
C ILE A 268 -12.37 -17.32 24.17
N LEU A 269 -13.56 -17.56 24.71
CA LEU A 269 -14.35 -16.54 25.41
C LEU A 269 -14.09 -16.47 26.93
N ASP A 270 -13.12 -17.23 27.44
CA ASP A 270 -12.67 -17.07 28.81
C ASP A 270 -12.15 -15.63 29.02
N ASN A 271 -12.59 -14.99 30.12
CA ASN A 271 -12.16 -13.65 30.55
C ASN A 271 -12.52 -12.49 29.59
N VAL A 272 -13.72 -12.47 29.02
CA VAL A 272 -14.23 -11.28 28.33
C VAL A 272 -14.92 -10.35 29.33
N ASN A 273 -14.45 -9.10 29.44
CA ASN A 273 -14.95 -8.15 30.44
C ASN A 273 -15.91 -7.10 29.87
N THR A 274 -16.00 -6.97 28.54
CA THR A 274 -16.87 -5.99 27.87
C THR A 274 -17.49 -6.56 26.60
N LYS A 275 -18.67 -6.04 26.22
CA LYS A 275 -19.32 -6.39 24.94
C LYS A 275 -18.42 -6.06 23.74
N THR A 276 -17.70 -4.93 23.78
CA THR A 276 -16.75 -4.52 22.74
C THR A 276 -15.63 -5.56 22.55
N GLU A 277 -15.06 -6.05 23.66
CA GLU A 277 -14.05 -7.10 23.61
C GLU A 277 -14.61 -8.40 23.04
N LEU A 278 -15.86 -8.77 23.36
CA LEU A 278 -16.53 -9.92 22.77
C LEU A 278 -16.64 -9.78 21.25
N VAL A 279 -17.17 -8.66 20.77
CA VAL A 279 -17.40 -8.40 19.34
C VAL A 279 -16.08 -8.46 18.56
N LEU A 280 -15.03 -7.81 19.07
CA LEU A 280 -13.70 -7.85 18.43
C LEU A 280 -13.08 -9.25 18.46
N LYS A 281 -13.19 -9.99 19.57
CA LYS A 281 -12.73 -11.39 19.64
C LYS A 281 -13.52 -12.26 18.67
N LEU A 282 -14.83 -12.09 18.56
CA LEU A 282 -15.66 -12.85 17.63
C LEU A 282 -15.26 -12.56 16.18
N PHE A 283 -15.14 -11.29 15.79
CA PHE A 283 -14.73 -10.88 14.45
C PHE A 283 -13.36 -11.43 14.07
N CYS A 284 -12.34 -11.23 14.93
CA CYS A 284 -10.96 -11.62 14.64
C CYS A 284 -10.67 -13.13 14.75
N ASN A 285 -11.63 -13.94 15.21
CA ASN A 285 -11.53 -15.41 15.19
C ASN A 285 -12.58 -16.06 14.29
N SER A 286 -13.34 -15.27 13.52
CA SER A 286 -14.33 -15.79 12.59
C SER A 286 -13.67 -16.47 11.39
N LEU A 287 -14.31 -17.51 10.86
CA LEU A 287 -13.95 -18.05 9.55
C LEU A 287 -14.29 -17.02 8.46
N VAL A 288 -13.55 -17.05 7.36
CA VAL A 288 -13.73 -16.09 6.27
C VAL A 288 -15.14 -16.16 5.68
N GLU A 289 -15.73 -17.35 5.56
CA GLU A 289 -17.08 -17.52 5.05
C GLU A 289 -18.13 -16.87 5.96
N GLN A 290 -17.88 -16.83 7.27
CA GLN A 290 -18.76 -16.15 8.22
C GLN A 290 -18.61 -14.63 8.10
N ILE A 291 -17.38 -14.14 7.94
CA ILE A 291 -17.11 -12.72 7.70
C ILE A 291 -17.82 -12.26 6.42
N ASP A 292 -17.72 -13.03 5.33
CA ASP A 292 -18.39 -12.71 4.06
C ASP A 292 -19.92 -12.69 4.23
N LYS A 293 -20.46 -13.76 4.82
CA LYS A 293 -21.92 -13.95 4.97
C LYS A 293 -22.56 -12.85 5.80
N TYR A 294 -21.90 -12.39 6.85
CA TYR A 294 -22.41 -11.38 7.78
C TYR A 294 -21.70 -10.02 7.64
N SER A 295 -21.06 -9.78 6.48
CA SER A 295 -20.29 -8.56 6.22
C SER A 295 -21.09 -7.28 6.45
N PHE A 296 -22.38 -7.27 6.07
CA PHE A 296 -23.26 -6.14 6.31
C PHE A 296 -23.45 -5.85 7.80
N ASP A 297 -23.80 -6.86 8.62
CA ASP A 297 -24.00 -6.68 10.06
C ASP A 297 -22.70 -6.24 10.75
N TRP A 298 -21.54 -6.78 10.32
CA TRP A 298 -20.24 -6.35 10.83
C TRP A 298 -19.95 -4.89 10.51
N LEU A 299 -20.17 -4.46 9.27
CA LEU A 299 -19.95 -3.07 8.85
C LEU A 299 -20.92 -2.10 9.54
N GLU A 300 -22.17 -2.52 9.74
CA GLU A 300 -23.16 -1.77 10.51
C GLU A 300 -22.71 -1.58 11.96
N LEU A 301 -22.25 -2.65 12.63
CA LEU A 301 -21.67 -2.54 13.99
C LEU A 301 -20.46 -1.60 14.04
N PHE A 302 -19.62 -1.61 13.01
CA PHE A 302 -18.45 -0.72 12.97
C PHE A 302 -18.80 0.72 12.57
N ASN A 303 -20.10 1.05 12.42
CA ASN A 303 -20.63 2.34 11.95
C ASN A 303 -20.11 2.74 10.56
N GLU A 304 -19.81 1.76 9.71
CA GLU A 304 -19.41 1.98 8.32
C GLU A 304 -20.59 1.85 7.34
N SER A 305 -21.80 1.54 7.84
CA SER A 305 -23.00 1.36 7.01
C SER A 305 -23.48 2.63 6.30
N HIS A 306 -22.95 3.81 6.66
CA HIS A 306 -23.31 5.09 6.03
C HIS A 306 -22.11 6.01 5.81
N LEU A 307 -21.23 5.67 4.87
CA LEU A 307 -20.45 6.69 4.16
C LEU A 307 -21.43 7.52 3.31
N ASN A 308 -21.96 8.57 3.94
CA ASN A 308 -22.83 9.56 3.32
C ASN A 308 -22.14 10.14 2.07
N PRO A 309 -22.69 9.97 0.84
CA PRO A 309 -22.09 10.49 -0.39
C PRO A 309 -21.93 12.02 -0.41
N ASN A 310 -22.59 12.72 0.53
CA ASN A 310 -22.66 14.17 0.57
C ASN A 310 -21.67 14.84 1.55
N SER A 311 -20.84 14.10 2.28
CA SER A 311 -19.74 14.75 3.02
C SER A 311 -18.61 15.09 2.05
N LYS A 312 -18.75 16.19 1.31
CA LYS A 312 -17.61 16.91 0.74
C LYS A 312 -16.74 17.40 1.91
N LEU A 313 -15.90 16.53 2.47
CA LEU A 313 -14.77 16.99 3.25
C LEU A 313 -13.81 17.63 2.26
N ASN A 314 -13.63 18.94 2.40
CA ASN A 314 -12.65 19.70 1.62
C ASN A 314 -11.30 18.96 1.63
N SER A 315 -10.69 18.86 0.45
CA SER A 315 -9.35 18.32 0.15
C SER A 315 -8.18 19.03 0.86
N GLN A 316 -8.50 19.78 1.91
CA GLN A 316 -7.61 20.49 2.81
C GLN A 316 -8.07 20.21 4.25
N ILE A 317 -8.15 18.94 4.65
CA ILE A 317 -8.09 18.64 6.08
C ILE A 317 -6.73 19.17 6.54
N LYS A 318 -6.72 20.39 7.06
CA LYS A 318 -5.63 20.90 7.88
C LYS A 318 -5.33 19.78 8.86
N TYR A 319 -4.09 19.29 8.84
CA TYR A 319 -3.48 18.27 9.70
C TYR A 319 -3.52 18.61 11.22
N ASN A 320 -4.50 19.41 11.65
CA ASN A 320 -4.58 20.06 12.95
C ASN A 320 -5.96 19.90 13.60
N SER A 321 -6.74 18.88 13.21
CA SER A 321 -7.94 18.47 13.94
C SER A 321 -7.65 17.17 14.69
N ASN A 322 -7.10 17.28 15.90
CA ASN A 322 -7.66 16.57 17.04
C ASN A 322 -8.08 15.10 16.75
N PHE A 323 -7.11 14.32 16.26
CA PHE A 323 -7.29 12.91 15.90
C PHE A 323 -7.43 12.08 17.18
N CYS A 324 -8.46 11.24 17.26
CA CYS A 324 -8.81 10.48 18.48
C CYS A 324 -9.05 11.40 19.71
N ASP A 325 -9.97 12.35 19.59
CA ASP A 325 -10.13 13.46 20.53
C ASP A 325 -10.68 13.11 21.92
N ASN A 326 -11.21 11.91 22.08
CA ASN A 326 -11.75 11.44 23.34
C ASN A 326 -10.68 10.62 24.07
N ALA A 327 -10.12 11.17 25.15
CA ALA A 327 -9.20 10.50 26.07
C ALA A 327 -9.76 9.19 26.70
N LYS A 328 -11.04 8.87 26.44
CA LYS A 328 -11.70 7.63 26.86
C LYS A 328 -11.83 6.57 25.76
N SER A 329 -11.69 6.91 24.48
CA SER A 329 -11.86 5.95 23.39
C SER A 329 -10.54 5.29 22.97
N LYS A 330 -10.50 3.95 22.93
CA LYS A 330 -9.39 3.17 22.35
C LYS A 330 -9.40 3.34 20.82
N CYS A 331 -8.81 4.42 20.33
CA CYS A 331 -8.71 4.73 18.92
C CYS A 331 -7.30 4.37 18.40
N PHE A 332 -7.25 3.65 17.28
CA PHE A 332 -6.01 3.20 16.64
C PHE A 332 -5.85 3.91 15.28
N ILE A 333 -4.65 4.38 15.00
CA ILE A 333 -4.33 5.13 13.78
C ILE A 333 -3.34 4.31 12.96
N THR A 334 -3.67 4.13 11.69
CA THR A 334 -2.81 3.45 10.71
C THR A 334 -2.55 4.37 9.53
N GLN A 335 -1.29 4.68 9.27
CA GLN A 335 -0.92 5.37 8.04
C GLN A 335 -0.88 4.36 6.89
N GLU A 336 -1.56 4.64 5.79
CA GLU A 336 -1.41 3.93 4.52
C GLU A 336 -0.72 4.83 3.50
N VAL A 337 0.25 4.26 2.79
CA VAL A 337 1.00 4.91 1.70
C VAL A 337 0.91 4.03 0.47
N THR A 338 0.13 4.46 -0.51
CA THR A 338 0.08 3.87 -1.83
C THR A 338 1.21 4.47 -2.68
N VAL A 339 2.23 3.67 -2.93
CA VAL A 339 3.45 4.06 -3.62
C VAL A 339 3.19 4.12 -5.12
N ARG A 340 3.53 5.26 -5.73
CA ARG A 340 3.40 5.44 -7.18
C ARG A 340 4.31 4.48 -7.96
N SER A 341 3.85 4.11 -9.15
CA SER A 341 4.64 3.27 -10.07
C SER A 341 5.97 3.90 -10.43
N ILE A 342 7.01 3.07 -10.48
CA ILE A 342 8.33 3.45 -10.99
C ILE A 342 8.32 3.74 -12.49
N MET A 343 7.34 3.19 -13.23
CA MET A 343 7.12 3.39 -14.66
C MET A 343 5.67 3.86 -14.94
N GLY A 344 5.27 5.00 -14.38
CA GLY A 344 3.97 5.61 -14.70
C GLY A 344 3.94 6.31 -16.06
N ASP A 345 2.74 6.68 -16.54
CA ASP A 345 2.49 7.19 -17.91
C ASP A 345 3.41 8.34 -18.35
N TYR A 346 3.83 9.20 -17.42
CA TYR A 346 4.65 10.40 -17.71
C TYR A 346 5.80 10.63 -16.72
N SER A 347 5.79 9.95 -15.58
CA SER A 347 6.79 10.07 -14.51
C SER A 347 6.89 8.76 -13.74
N GLY A 348 8.03 8.52 -13.10
CA GLY A 348 8.18 7.42 -12.16
C GLY A 348 8.40 7.94 -10.74
N ALA A 349 8.21 7.07 -9.76
CA ALA A 349 8.55 7.36 -8.38
C ALA A 349 9.23 6.16 -7.70
N PHE A 350 9.96 6.44 -6.62
CA PHE A 350 10.33 5.42 -5.65
C PHE A 350 10.17 5.98 -4.23
N GLY A 351 9.88 5.09 -3.30
CA GLY A 351 9.77 5.39 -1.88
C GLY A 351 11.00 4.97 -1.09
N VAL A 352 11.38 5.76 -0.09
CA VAL A 352 12.36 5.39 0.94
C VAL A 352 11.65 5.44 2.28
N PHE A 353 11.61 4.31 2.96
CA PHE A 353 11.06 4.17 4.30
C PHE A 353 12.19 3.95 5.32
N SER A 354 12.08 4.62 6.46
CA SER A 354 13.00 4.50 7.57
C SER A 354 12.26 4.65 8.89
N PHE A 355 12.78 4.01 9.93
CA PHE A 355 12.31 4.15 11.30
C PHE A 355 13.49 4.27 12.25
N SER A 356 13.28 4.94 13.39
CA SER A 356 14.27 5.05 14.45
C SER A 356 13.61 5.15 15.82
N GLU A 357 14.28 4.63 16.84
CA GLU A 357 13.86 4.84 18.23
C GLU A 357 13.94 6.33 18.61
N LEU A 358 12.92 6.81 19.32
CA LEU A 358 12.87 8.19 19.80
C LEU A 358 14.02 8.55 20.74
N LYS A 359 14.53 7.58 21.52
CA LYS A 359 15.66 7.78 22.44
C LYS A 359 16.94 8.21 21.71
N ASN A 360 17.08 7.80 20.45
CA ASN A 360 18.23 8.12 19.60
C ASN A 360 18.07 9.48 18.89
N ILE A 361 16.92 10.14 19.03
CA ILE A 361 16.68 11.49 18.51
C ILE A 361 17.09 12.50 19.59
N LYS A 362 17.99 13.43 19.26
CA LYS A 362 18.56 14.40 20.22
C LYS A 362 17.48 15.05 21.12
N SER A 363 17.76 15.05 22.42
CA SER A 363 16.90 15.50 23.54
C SER A 363 16.29 16.91 23.38
N SER A 364 16.88 17.79 22.57
CA SER A 364 16.34 19.13 22.28
C SER A 364 15.27 19.17 21.19
N SER A 365 14.89 18.03 20.59
CA SER A 365 13.91 18.00 19.51
C SER A 365 12.47 18.20 20.03
N HIS A 366 11.73 19.13 19.41
CA HIS A 366 10.30 19.35 19.64
C HIS A 366 9.47 18.05 19.49
N LEU A 367 10.02 17.03 18.81
CA LEU A 367 9.45 15.72 18.55
C LEU A 367 9.15 14.90 19.82
N LEU A 368 9.93 15.07 20.89
CA LEU A 368 9.72 14.34 22.16
C LEU A 368 8.47 14.79 22.92
N LYS A 369 8.00 16.03 22.69
CA LYS A 369 6.81 16.61 23.35
C LYS A 369 5.48 16.25 22.66
N ILE A 370 5.53 15.57 21.51
CA ILE A 370 4.35 15.29 20.71
C ILE A 370 3.70 13.98 21.18
N LYS A 371 2.36 13.96 21.24
CA LYS A 371 1.56 12.82 21.69
C LYS A 371 1.92 11.55 20.89
N PRO A 372 1.85 10.35 21.51
CA PRO A 372 1.99 9.10 20.77
C PRO A 372 0.90 9.00 19.68
N ASN A 373 1.19 8.29 18.60
CA ASN A 373 0.28 8.07 17.46
C ASN A 373 -0.14 9.38 16.77
N SER A 374 0.80 10.32 16.60
CA SER A 374 0.54 11.62 15.97
C SER A 374 1.33 11.75 14.68
N ILE A 375 0.68 12.22 13.61
CA ILE A 375 1.38 12.72 12.42
C ILE A 375 2.12 13.99 12.81
N LEU A 376 3.42 14.01 12.55
CA LEU A 376 4.31 15.09 12.96
C LEU A 376 4.47 16.13 11.86
N ASP A 377 4.48 15.68 10.60
CA ASP A 377 4.75 16.55 9.46
C ASP A 377 4.32 15.90 8.14
N TYR A 378 3.71 16.69 7.25
CA TYR A 378 3.55 16.38 5.84
C TYR A 378 4.16 17.52 5.03
N LYS A 379 5.24 17.23 4.29
CA LYS A 379 5.85 18.21 3.38
C LYS A 379 5.80 17.72 1.95
N ALA A 380 5.10 18.44 1.10
CA ALA A 380 5.20 18.32 -0.35
C ALA A 380 5.89 19.57 -0.89
N PHE A 381 7.05 19.39 -1.53
CA PHE A 381 7.77 20.50 -2.16
C PHE A 381 7.49 20.53 -3.66
N LYS A 382 7.06 21.69 -4.17
CA LYS A 382 7.15 22.01 -5.60
C LYS A 382 8.50 22.69 -5.84
N MET A 383 9.37 22.16 -6.70
CA MET A 383 10.51 22.95 -7.16
C MET A 383 9.97 24.10 -8.01
N LYS A 384 10.27 25.35 -7.62
CA LYS A 384 10.20 26.49 -8.55
C LYS A 384 11.38 26.37 -9.51
N THR A 385 11.24 25.56 -10.54
CA THR A 385 12.12 25.67 -11.71
C THR A 385 11.66 26.90 -12.50
N GLY A 386 12.56 27.71 -13.03
CA GLY A 386 12.24 28.83 -13.93
C GLY A 386 11.65 28.39 -15.28
N LEU A 387 11.06 27.19 -15.34
CA LEU A 387 10.45 26.58 -16.50
C LEU A 387 8.96 26.98 -16.58
N PRO A 388 8.38 27.03 -17.79
CA PRO A 388 6.94 27.18 -18.02
C PRO A 388 6.11 26.20 -17.18
N GLU A 389 4.90 26.60 -16.76
CA GLU A 389 4.03 25.85 -15.85
C GLU A 389 3.74 24.40 -16.29
N ILE A 390 3.70 24.14 -17.61
CA ILE A 390 3.54 22.80 -18.19
C ILE A 390 4.74 21.85 -17.94
N PHE A 391 5.90 22.41 -17.58
CA PHE A 391 7.14 21.71 -17.22
C PHE A 391 7.46 21.81 -15.73
N GLN A 392 6.68 22.55 -14.96
CA GLN A 392 6.76 22.53 -13.51
C GLN A 392 6.04 21.27 -13.03
N LEU A 393 6.79 20.25 -12.64
CA LEU A 393 6.22 19.10 -11.97
C LEU A 393 5.84 19.48 -10.53
N PRO A 394 4.55 19.53 -10.15
CA PRO A 394 4.21 19.61 -8.75
C PRO A 394 4.65 18.34 -8.02
N GLY A 395 5.36 18.50 -6.89
CA GLY A 395 5.62 17.39 -5.95
C GLY A 395 6.72 16.41 -6.36
N LEU A 396 7.87 16.89 -6.86
CA LEU A 396 9.07 16.06 -7.11
C LEU A 396 9.55 15.28 -5.87
N TYR A 397 9.18 15.77 -4.69
CA TYR A 397 9.46 15.14 -3.42
C TYR A 397 8.27 15.30 -2.48
N SER A 398 7.89 14.21 -1.82
CA SER A 398 6.97 14.24 -0.68
C SER A 398 7.58 13.50 0.51
N SER A 399 7.22 13.92 1.72
CA SER A 399 7.62 13.22 2.93
C SER A 399 6.51 13.21 3.96
N ILE A 400 6.34 12.04 4.58
CA ILE A 400 5.45 11.81 5.71
C ILE A 400 6.33 11.45 6.89
N SER A 401 6.09 12.09 8.03
CA SER A 401 6.73 11.75 9.29
C SER A 401 5.70 11.63 10.39
N PHE A 402 5.75 10.55 11.16
CA PHE A 402 4.81 10.31 12.25
C PHE A 402 5.45 9.50 13.38
N LYS A 403 4.86 9.60 14.57
CA LYS A 403 5.28 8.86 15.76
C LYS A 403 4.25 7.81 16.11
N SER A 404 4.69 6.58 16.35
CA SER A 404 3.87 5.52 16.94
C SER A 404 4.69 4.76 17.97
N GLY A 405 4.12 4.57 19.17
CA GLY A 405 4.86 4.02 20.31
C GLY A 405 6.18 4.76 20.58
N ASN A 406 7.28 4.01 20.65
CA ASN A 406 8.63 4.50 20.90
C ASN A 406 9.41 4.86 19.63
N TYR A 407 8.77 4.86 18.47
CA TYR A 407 9.42 5.01 17.19
C TYR A 407 8.98 6.27 16.44
N PHE A 408 9.91 6.80 15.67
CA PHE A 408 9.68 7.80 14.64
C PHE A 408 9.78 7.11 13.28
N TYR A 409 8.74 7.30 12.47
CA TYR A 409 8.65 6.76 11.12
C TYR A 409 8.76 7.88 10.11
N LYS A 410 9.50 7.63 9.03
CA LYS A 410 9.63 8.55 7.92
C LYS A 410 9.54 7.81 6.60
N TYR A 411 8.61 8.27 5.77
CA TYR A 411 8.52 7.91 4.37
C TYR A 411 8.87 9.12 3.51
N GLN A 412 9.64 8.89 2.45
CA GLN A 412 10.05 9.90 1.47
C GLN A 412 9.79 9.35 0.07
N GLU A 413 9.00 10.06 -0.73
CA GLU A 413 8.79 9.72 -2.13
C GLU A 413 9.59 10.69 -3.00
N LEU A 414 10.35 10.15 -3.96
CA LEU A 414 11.06 10.91 -4.97
C LEU A 414 10.47 10.60 -6.34
N ARG A 415 10.03 11.64 -7.05
CA ARG A 415 9.46 11.54 -8.40
C ARG A 415 10.47 12.03 -9.42
N PHE A 416 10.46 11.40 -10.60
CA PHE A 416 11.36 11.74 -11.69
C PHE A 416 10.64 11.65 -13.04
N VAL A 417 11.10 12.43 -14.02
CA VAL A 417 10.53 12.46 -15.38
C VAL A 417 11.15 11.35 -16.22
N HIS A 418 10.34 10.68 -17.03
CA HIS A 418 10.86 9.78 -18.06
C HIS A 418 11.66 10.56 -19.11
N HIS A 419 12.91 10.17 -19.40
CA HIS A 419 13.77 10.87 -20.37
C HIS A 419 13.18 11.00 -21.80
N ILE A 420 12.17 10.19 -22.17
CA ILE A 420 11.41 10.35 -23.42
C ILE A 420 10.75 11.73 -23.47
N MET A 421 10.18 12.21 -22.37
CA MET A 421 9.57 13.54 -22.33
C MET A 421 10.64 14.62 -22.37
N ALA A 422 11.80 14.45 -21.72
CA ALA A 422 12.92 15.40 -21.87
C ALA A 422 13.35 15.54 -23.34
N ARG A 423 13.33 14.45 -24.11
CA ARG A 423 13.59 14.47 -25.56
C ARG A 423 12.43 15.07 -26.36
N ILE A 424 11.18 14.69 -26.10
CA ILE A 424 10.00 15.27 -26.78
C ILE A 424 9.92 16.77 -26.51
N ILE A 425 10.11 17.21 -25.26
CA ILE A 425 10.19 18.62 -24.87
C ILE A 425 11.32 19.30 -25.61
N PHE A 426 12.52 18.71 -25.66
CA PHE A 426 13.65 19.25 -26.41
C PHE A 426 13.33 19.39 -27.91
N PHE A 427 12.75 18.38 -28.55
CA PHE A 427 12.37 18.41 -29.96
C PHE A 427 11.23 19.40 -30.24
N VAL A 428 10.17 19.41 -29.43
CA VAL A 428 9.07 20.38 -29.54
C VAL A 428 9.58 21.81 -29.32
N SER A 429 10.50 22.01 -28.38
CA SER A 429 11.14 23.31 -28.14
C SER A 429 12.00 23.73 -29.34
N ILE A 430 12.75 22.81 -29.95
CA ILE A 430 13.49 23.05 -31.19
C ILE A 430 12.54 23.38 -32.34
N PHE A 431 11.42 22.68 -32.49
CA PHE A 431 10.44 22.96 -33.54
C PHE A 431 9.76 24.32 -33.35
N LEU A 432 9.45 24.72 -32.11
CA LEU A 432 8.92 26.05 -31.80
C LEU A 432 9.97 27.16 -32.03
N LEU A 433 11.24 26.92 -31.69
CA LEU A 433 12.37 27.81 -32.01
C LEU A 433 12.60 27.91 -33.53
N ALA A 434 12.49 26.81 -34.26
CA ALA A 434 12.62 26.79 -35.72
C ALA A 434 11.44 27.51 -36.41
N GLY A 435 10.22 27.32 -35.90
CA GLY A 435 9.01 28.00 -36.40
C GLY A 435 9.04 29.52 -36.18
N THR A 436 9.60 29.97 -35.06
CA THR A 436 9.80 31.42 -34.79
C THR A 436 10.93 32.02 -35.64
N CYS A 437 11.97 31.24 -35.98
CA CYS A 437 12.98 31.62 -37.00
C CYS A 437 12.40 31.70 -38.43
N LEU A 438 11.45 30.83 -38.80
CA LEU A 438 10.81 30.85 -40.13
C LEU A 438 9.84 32.04 -40.30
N LEU A 439 9.19 32.49 -39.23
CA LEU A 439 8.32 33.66 -39.23
C LEU A 439 9.06 35.01 -39.18
N SER A 440 10.39 34.99 -38.96
CA SER A 440 11.24 36.19 -38.91
C SER A 440 12.12 36.38 -40.16
N LEU A 441 11.95 35.56 -41.20
CA LEU A 441 12.60 35.79 -42.49
C LEU A 441 11.96 37.00 -43.21
N PRO A 442 12.75 38.01 -43.64
CA PRO A 442 12.19 39.15 -44.37
C PRO A 442 11.63 38.69 -45.72
N LYS A 443 10.38 39.07 -46.01
CA LYS A 443 9.74 38.86 -47.32
C LYS A 443 10.70 39.34 -48.42
N ARG A 444 11.22 38.41 -49.23
CA ARG A 444 12.01 38.72 -50.43
C ARG A 444 11.20 39.67 -51.31
N SER A 445 11.68 40.90 -51.47
CA SER A 445 11.14 41.83 -52.46
C SER A 445 11.42 41.27 -53.86
N LYS A 446 10.38 41.17 -54.69
CA LYS A 446 10.51 40.84 -56.11
C LYS A 446 11.27 41.98 -56.80
N LYS A 447 12.57 41.79 -57.08
CA LYS A 447 13.31 42.65 -58.00
C LYS A 447 13.09 42.16 -59.43
N ASN A 448 12.40 42.97 -60.23
CA ASN A 448 12.29 42.84 -61.68
C ASN A 448 13.68 42.95 -62.31
N ILE A 449 14.16 41.87 -62.93
CA ILE A 449 15.35 41.90 -63.77
C ILE A 449 14.85 42.11 -65.21
N LYS A 450 15.07 43.32 -65.75
CA LYS A 450 14.95 43.61 -67.17
C LYS A 450 16.14 42.99 -67.89
N ILE A 451 15.85 42.17 -68.89
CA ILE A 451 16.81 41.65 -69.86
C ILE A 451 17.16 42.79 -70.81
N SER A 452 18.45 43.13 -70.93
CA SER A 452 18.99 43.94 -72.01
C SER A 452 20.04 43.14 -72.75
N ASN A 453 19.75 42.88 -74.03
CA ASN A 453 20.58 42.22 -75.02
C ASN A 453 21.99 42.83 -75.11
N LEU A 454 22.99 41.98 -75.29
CA LEU A 454 24.21 42.31 -76.03
C LEU A 454 24.61 41.09 -76.87
N LYS A 455 24.50 41.33 -78.19
CA LYS A 455 25.09 40.72 -79.39
C LYS A 455 25.80 39.38 -79.32
#